data_AF-A0A9P2YUJ7-F1
#
_entry.id   AF-A0A9P2YUJ7-F1
#
_cell.length_a   1.000
_cell.length_b   1.000
_cell.length_c   1.000
_cell.angle_alpha   90.00
_cell.angle_beta   90.00
_cell.angle_gamma   90.00
#
_symmetry.space_group_name_H-M   'P 1'
#
loop_
_entity.id
_entity.type
_entity.pdbx_description
1 polymer ?
#
loop_
_entity_poly.entity_id
_entity_poly.type
_entity_poly.pdbx_seq_one_letter_code
_entity_poly.pdbx_strand_id
1 'polypeptide(L)'
;MLDHIRKEDEEDFPKLIQYSQGQDVQNIKIILEDLINDHEDTGQLLNVMNQLTSDYQTPEEACGTWKLVYQRLQNIERQTHQHVHLENHVLFKKVS
;
A
#
# COMPACT_ATOMS: atom_id res chain seq x y z
N MET A 1 5.83 2.76 3.33
CA MET A 1 5.68 2.35 1.92
C MET A 1 6.98 1.93 1.24
N LEU A 2 8.01 2.78 1.10
CA LEU A 2 9.24 2.34 0.43
C LEU A 2 9.95 1.20 1.17
N ASP A 3 10.06 1.29 2.49
CA ASP A 3 10.61 0.19 3.30
C ASP A 3 9.73 -1.05 3.29
N HIS A 4 8.41 -0.86 3.22
CA HIS A 4 7.43 -1.94 3.10
C HIS A 4 7.65 -2.72 1.79
N ILE A 5 7.65 -2.04 0.64
CA ILE A 5 7.88 -2.66 -0.67
C ILE A 5 9.24 -3.36 -0.73
N ARG A 6 10.28 -2.75 -0.15
CA ARG A 6 11.60 -3.39 -0.08
C ARG A 6 11.56 -4.68 0.74
N LYS A 7 10.89 -4.67 1.90
CA LYS A 7 10.72 -5.86 2.75
C LYS A 7 9.90 -6.93 2.04
N GLU A 8 8.86 -6.54 1.31
CA GLU A 8 8.09 -7.46 0.46
C GLU A 8 8.97 -8.17 -0.56
N ASP A 9 9.71 -7.41 -1.38
CA ASP A 9 10.56 -7.95 -2.45
C ASP A 9 11.72 -8.80 -1.92
N GLU A 10 12.38 -8.34 -0.86
CA GLU A 10 13.62 -8.94 -0.35
C GLU A 10 13.38 -10.08 0.64
N GLU A 11 12.25 -10.06 1.37
CA GLU A 11 12.03 -10.98 2.50
C GLU A 11 10.70 -11.71 2.44
N ASP A 12 9.57 -11.00 2.31
CA ASP A 12 8.26 -11.60 2.57
C ASP A 12 7.70 -12.35 1.34
N PHE A 13 7.77 -11.79 0.13
CA PHE A 13 7.36 -12.49 -1.10
C PHE A 13 8.16 -13.75 -1.39
N PRO A 14 9.50 -13.81 -1.22
CA PRO A 14 10.24 -15.06 -1.32
C PRO A 14 9.70 -16.16 -0.39
N LYS A 15 9.32 -15.82 0.85
CA LYS A 15 8.71 -16.76 1.81
C LYS A 15 7.31 -17.19 1.36
N LEU A 16 6.49 -16.27 0.85
CA LEU A 16 5.17 -16.61 0.30
C LEU A 16 5.28 -17.57 -0.90
N ILE A 17 6.28 -17.37 -1.77
CA ILE A 17 6.55 -18.26 -2.91
C ILE A 17 6.94 -19.66 -2.41
N GLN A 18 7.86 -19.76 -1.45
CA GLN A 18 8.25 -21.05 -0.85
C GLN A 18 7.05 -21.79 -0.27
N TYR A 19 6.21 -21.07 0.49
CA TYR A 19 4.98 -21.62 1.05
C TYR A 19 4.01 -22.11 -0.03
N SER A 20 3.82 -21.34 -1.10
CA SER A 20 2.97 -21.71 -2.24
C SER A 20 3.44 -22.98 -2.99
N GLN A 21 4.72 -23.32 -2.87
CA GLN A 21 5.32 -24.53 -3.43
C GLN A 21 5.23 -25.74 -2.49
N GLY A 22 4.55 -25.60 -1.34
CA GLY A 22 4.37 -26.66 -0.35
C GLY A 22 5.54 -26.81 0.62
N GLN A 23 6.45 -25.84 0.68
CA GLN A 23 7.51 -25.83 1.69
C GLN A 23 6.95 -25.37 3.05
N ASP A 24 7.47 -25.96 4.13
CA ASP A 24 7.15 -25.50 5.48
C ASP A 24 7.90 -24.20 5.76
N VAL A 25 7.14 -23.11 5.88
CA VAL A 25 7.65 -21.77 6.18
C VAL A 25 7.13 -21.36 7.55
N GLN A 26 8.04 -21.21 8.50
CA GLN A 26 7.66 -20.78 9.84
C GLN A 26 7.07 -19.36 9.82
N ASN A 27 6.08 -19.14 10.67
CA ASN A 27 5.46 -17.84 10.91
C ASN A 27 4.76 -17.21 9.69
N ILE A 28 4.34 -18.01 8.70
CA ILE A 28 3.64 -17.51 7.50
C ILE A 28 2.41 -16.64 7.82
N LYS A 29 1.64 -17.02 8.84
CA LYS A 29 0.47 -16.26 9.28
C LYS A 29 0.82 -14.89 9.87
N ILE A 30 1.91 -14.84 10.65
CA ILE A 30 2.39 -13.59 11.26
C ILE A 30 2.87 -12.65 10.16
N ILE A 31 3.58 -13.16 9.14
CA ILE A 31 4.01 -12.37 7.99
C ILE A 31 2.81 -11.76 7.26
N LEU A 32 1.75 -12.55 7.00
CA LEU A 32 0.54 -12.07 6.35
C LEU A 32 -0.19 -11.01 7.20
N GLU A 33 -0.30 -11.23 8.51
CA GLU A 33 -0.90 -10.26 9.43
C GLU A 33 -0.12 -8.95 9.47
N ASP A 34 1.21 -9.00 9.54
CA ASP A 34 2.07 -7.82 9.53
C ASP A 34 1.90 -7.01 8.23
N LEU A 35 1.90 -7.68 7.06
CA LEU A 35 1.68 -7.01 5.77
C LEU A 35 0.31 -6.32 5.71
N ILE A 36 -0.74 -6.99 6.19
CA ILE A 36 -2.10 -6.42 6.21
C ILE A 36 -2.18 -5.22 7.17
N ASN A 37 -1.52 -5.28 8.31
CA ASN A 37 -1.47 -4.17 9.27
C ASN A 37 -0.76 -2.94 8.68
N ASP A 38 0.40 -3.15 8.02
CA ASP A 38 1.12 -2.08 7.32
C ASP A 38 0.24 -1.39 6.25
N HIS A 39 -0.59 -2.17 5.55
CA HIS A 39 -1.54 -1.66 4.56
C HIS A 39 -2.65 -0.82 5.19
N GLU A 40 -3.22 -1.27 6.30
CA GLU A 40 -4.27 -0.54 7.02
C GLU A 40 -3.74 0.79 7.55
N ASP A 41 -2.56 0.80 8.17
CA ASP A 41 -1.90 2.00 8.66
C ASP A 41 -1.62 2.99 7.51
N THR A 42 -1.15 2.48 6.37
CA THR A 42 -0.95 3.29 5.16
C THR A 42 -2.28 3.87 4.65
N GLY A 43 -3.37 3.09 4.66
CA GLY A 43 -4.70 3.55 4.28
C GLY A 43 -5.22 4.69 5.16
N GLN A 44 -4.96 4.64 6.47
CA GLN A 44 -5.33 5.71 7.40
C GLN A 44 -4.58 7.01 7.09
N LEU A 45 -3.28 6.92 6.76
CA LEU A 45 -2.49 8.09 6.37
C LEU A 45 -2.98 8.73 5.06
N LEU A 46 -3.37 7.91 4.07
CA LEU A 46 -3.95 8.40 2.83
C LEU A 46 -5.28 9.14 3.07
N ASN A 47 -6.14 8.60 3.93
CA ASN A 47 -7.39 9.26 4.31
C ASN A 47 -7.14 10.63 4.99
N VAL A 48 -6.15 10.72 5.89
CA VAL A 48 -5.75 12.00 6.49
C VAL A 48 -5.24 12.98 5.42
N MET A 49 -4.44 12.52 4.47
CA MET A 49 -3.96 13.32 3.35
C MET A 49 -5.11 13.84 2.47
N ASN A 50 -6.09 13.00 2.14
CA ASN A 50 -7.30 13.41 1.41
C ASN A 50 -8.05 14.52 2.16
N GLN A 51 -8.28 14.35 3.47
CA GLN A 51 -8.97 15.33 4.30
C GLN A 51 -8.24 16.67 4.37
N LEU A 52 -6.93 16.66 4.61
CA LEU A 52 -6.10 17.87 4.70
C LEU A 52 -6.04 18.64 3.38
N THR A 53 -6.23 17.95 2.26
CA THR A 53 -6.23 18.55 0.92
C THR A 53 -7.63 18.85 0.39
N SER A 54 -8.67 18.68 1.21
CA SER A 54 -10.07 18.84 0.82
C SER A 54 -10.40 18.05 -0.46
N ASP A 55 -10.11 16.75 -0.45
CA ASP A 55 -10.24 15.87 -1.63
C ASP A 55 -9.42 16.37 -2.84
N TYR A 56 -8.19 16.80 -2.55
CA TYR A 56 -7.25 17.39 -3.52
C TYR A 56 -7.81 18.57 -4.30
N GLN A 57 -8.80 19.28 -3.76
CA GLN A 57 -9.32 20.51 -4.35
C GLN A 57 -8.41 21.68 -3.99
N THR A 58 -7.94 22.39 -5.00
CA THR A 58 -7.17 23.63 -4.79
C THR A 58 -8.09 24.85 -4.80
N PRO A 59 -7.79 25.89 -4.02
CA PRO A 59 -8.52 27.16 -4.10
C PRO A 59 -8.27 27.88 -5.45
N GLU A 60 -9.06 28.89 -5.76
CA GLU A 60 -9.04 29.59 -7.05
C GLU A 60 -7.68 30.24 -7.34
N GLU A 61 -7.06 30.83 -6.32
CA GLU A 61 -5.77 31.50 -6.35
C GLU A 61 -4.56 30.55 -6.46
N ALA A 62 -4.77 29.23 -6.41
CA ALA A 62 -3.68 28.28 -6.44
C ALA A 62 -2.88 28.38 -7.74
N CYS A 63 -1.56 28.54 -7.59
CA CYS A 63 -0.62 28.57 -8.70
C CYS A 63 -0.48 27.17 -9.35
N GLY A 64 0.16 27.12 -10.53
CA GLY A 64 0.35 25.88 -11.26
C GLY A 64 1.08 24.79 -10.47
N THR A 65 2.08 25.17 -9.65
CA THR A 65 2.82 24.22 -8.81
C THR A 65 1.95 23.57 -7.75
N TRP A 66 1.08 24.34 -7.09
CA TRP A 66 0.17 23.79 -6.07
C TRP A 66 -0.81 22.80 -6.71
N LYS A 67 -1.45 23.18 -7.82
CA LYS A 67 -2.34 22.30 -8.59
C LYS A 67 -1.65 20.99 -8.98
N LEU A 68 -0.42 21.08 -9.47
CA LEU A 68 0.36 19.90 -9.84
C LEU A 68 0.68 19.00 -8.64
N VAL A 69 1.00 19.56 -7.47
CA VAL A 69 1.26 18.77 -6.25
C VAL A 69 0.01 18.00 -5.84
N TYR A 70 -1.16 18.66 -5.77
CA TYR A 70 -2.41 18.00 -5.38
C TYR A 70 -2.79 16.88 -6.36
N GLN A 71 -2.65 17.10 -7.67
CA GLN A 71 -2.83 16.05 -8.67
C GLN A 71 -1.89 14.85 -8.46
N ARG A 72 -0.63 15.09 -8.07
CA ARG A 72 0.34 14.01 -7.80
C ARG A 72 0.01 13.25 -6.53
N LEU A 73 -0.44 13.93 -5.47
CA LEU A 73 -0.88 13.29 -4.23
C LEU A 73 -2.09 12.39 -4.48
N GLN A 74 -3.08 12.86 -5.24
CA GLN A 74 -4.23 12.04 -5.65
C GLN A 74 -3.79 10.80 -6.44
N ASN A 75 -2.80 10.93 -7.32
CA ASN A 75 -2.28 9.79 -8.06
C ASN A 75 -1.55 8.80 -7.14
N ILE A 76 -0.77 9.28 -6.17
CA ILE A 76 -0.10 8.42 -5.17
C ILE A 76 -1.13 7.64 -4.36
N GLU A 77 -2.20 8.29 -3.87
CA GLU A 77 -3.28 7.61 -3.15
C GLU A 77 -3.92 6.51 -4.01
N ARG A 78 -4.31 6.85 -5.23
CA ARG A 78 -4.92 5.89 -6.16
C ARG A 78 -4.01 4.69 -6.45
N GLN A 79 -2.73 4.93 -6.71
CA GLN A 79 -1.76 3.88 -7.00
C GLN A 79 -1.52 2.99 -5.79
N THR A 80 -1.40 3.59 -4.60
CA THR A 80 -1.23 2.84 -3.35
C THR A 80 -2.44 1.96 -3.07
N HIS A 81 -3.67 2.47 -3.25
CA HIS A 81 -4.87 1.66 -3.11
C HIS A 81 -4.92 0.49 -4.10
N GLN A 82 -4.48 0.69 -5.35
CA GLN A 82 -4.43 -0.39 -6.33
C GLN A 82 -3.45 -1.48 -5.94
N HIS A 83 -2.26 -1.11 -5.47
CA HIS A 83 -1.26 -2.04 -4.97
C HIS A 83 -1.78 -2.85 -3.78
N VAL A 84 -2.24 -2.17 -2.71
CA VAL A 84 -2.82 -2.81 -1.52
C VAL A 84 -4.01 -3.72 -1.89
N HIS A 85 -4.84 -3.31 -2.84
CA HIS A 85 -5.93 -4.16 -3.31
C HIS A 85 -5.44 -5.45 -3.95
N LEU A 86 -4.42 -5.37 -4.80
CA LEU A 86 -3.82 -6.53 -5.45
C LEU A 86 -3.20 -7.47 -4.41
N GLU A 87 -2.45 -6.98 -3.43
CA GLU A 87 -1.92 -7.84 -2.37
C GLU A 87 -3.06 -8.46 -1.55
N ASN A 88 -3.85 -7.65 -0.85
CA ASN A 88 -4.81 -8.13 0.14
C ASN A 88 -5.91 -9.01 -0.47
N HIS A 89 -6.38 -8.66 -1.66
CA HIS A 89 -7.57 -9.30 -2.23
C HIS A 89 -7.26 -10.31 -3.34
N VAL A 90 -6.04 -10.34 -3.86
CA VAL A 90 -5.65 -11.26 -4.93
C VAL A 90 -4.47 -12.14 -4.52
N LEU A 91 -3.35 -11.56 -4.06
CA LEU A 91 -2.16 -12.32 -3.72
C LEU A 91 -2.36 -13.12 -2.43
N PHE A 92 -2.68 -12.45 -1.33
CA PHE A 92 -2.75 -13.06 0.00
C PHE A 92 -3.82 -14.14 0.06
N LYS A 93 -4.96 -13.97 -0.64
CA LYS A 93 -5.99 -15.02 -0.75
C LYS A 93 -5.55 -16.31 -1.45
N LYS A 94 -4.47 -16.27 -2.25
CA LYS A 94 -3.92 -17.46 -2.92
C LYS A 94 -2.93 -18.22 -2.04
N VAL A 95 -2.43 -17.59 -0.99
CA VAL A 95 -1.40 -18.13 -0.08
C VAL A 95 -1.86 -18.20 1.38
N SER A 96 -3.12 -17.83 1.66
CA SER A 96 -3.80 -17.94 2.96
C SER A 96 -4.61 -19.22 3.07
#